data_AF-A0A959SN72-F1
#
_entry.id   AF-A0A959SN72-F1
#
_cell.length_a   1.000
_cell.length_b   1.000
_cell.length_c   1.000
_cell.angle_alpha   90.00
_cell.angle_beta   90.00
_cell.angle_gamma   90.00
#
_symmetry.space_group_name_H-M   'P 1'
#
loop_
_entity.id
_entity.type
_entity.pdbx_description
1 polymer ?
#
loop_
_entity_poly.entity_id
_entity_poly.type
_entity_poly.pdbx_seq_one_letter_code
_entity_poly.pdbx_strand_id
1 'polypeptide(L)'
;MHDGLYKELVVVLALAVGIILLFRKLKLPGVLGFILAGMVAGPHMLGWVDEVKQVNELAEFGMVFLLFVIGMGFSLKELSSIGFTVFVGGSLQAVLTIALTTGACTLFGMPWPSAVFMGFLVTLSSTA
;
A
#
# COMPACT_ATOMS: atom_id res chain seq x y z
N MET A 1 -9.65 12.37 -26.66
CA MET A 1 -9.58 12.50 -25.19
C MET A 1 -9.29 11.17 -24.48
N HIS A 2 -9.59 10.00 -25.06
CA HIS A 2 -9.29 8.69 -24.44
C HIS A 2 -7.88 8.14 -24.74
N ASP A 3 -7.22 8.60 -25.81
CA ASP A 3 -5.93 8.03 -26.26
C ASP A 3 -4.75 8.29 -25.30
N GLY A 4 -4.86 9.31 -24.43
CA GLY A 4 -3.86 9.60 -23.40
C GLY A 4 -3.83 8.53 -22.32
N LEU A 5 -4.98 8.23 -21.73
CA LEU A 5 -5.12 7.26 -20.63
C LEU A 5 -4.61 5.86 -21.00
N TYR A 6 -4.93 5.36 -22.20
CA TYR A 6 -4.45 4.03 -22.63
C TYR A 6 -2.93 3.98 -22.75
N LYS A 7 -2.31 5.04 -23.28
CA LYS A 7 -0.85 5.13 -23.40
C LYS A 7 -0.20 5.17 -22.03
N GLU A 8 -0.72 6.00 -21.13
CA GLU A 8 -0.22 6.10 -19.75
C GLU A 8 -0.33 4.76 -19.02
N LEU A 9 -1.46 4.06 -19.15
CA LEU A 9 -1.65 2.75 -18.54
C LEU A 9 -0.63 1.73 -19.08
N VAL A 10 -0.42 1.68 -20.38
CA VAL A 10 0.58 0.81 -21.01
C VAL A 10 1.99 1.14 -20.51
N VAL A 11 2.33 2.42 -20.38
CA VAL A 11 3.63 2.86 -19.86
C VAL A 11 3.82 2.45 -18.41
N VAL A 12 2.83 2.68 -17.54
CA VAL A 12 2.89 2.29 -16.12
C VAL A 12 3.03 0.77 -15.98
N LEU A 13 2.25 0.00 -16.74
CA LEU A 13 2.34 -1.46 -16.72
C LEU A 13 3.69 -1.97 -17.24
N ALA A 14 4.19 -1.41 -18.35
CA ALA A 14 5.49 -1.79 -18.91
C ALA A 14 6.64 -1.47 -17.95
N LEU A 15 6.62 -0.30 -17.32
CA LEU A 15 7.60 0.10 -16.31
C LEU A 15 7.54 -0.80 -15.08
N ALA A 16 6.33 -1.06 -14.56
CA ALA A 16 6.14 -1.96 -13.43
C ALA A 16 6.71 -3.35 -13.73
N VAL A 17 6.36 -3.95 -14.87
CA VAL A 17 6.89 -5.26 -15.28
C VAL A 17 8.41 -5.24 -15.39
N GLY A 18 8.98 -4.24 -16.06
CA GLY A 18 10.43 -4.12 -16.22
C GLY A 18 11.17 -4.00 -14.88
N ILE A 19 10.70 -3.12 -14.00
CA ILE A 19 11.31 -2.87 -12.68
C ILE A 19 11.15 -4.10 -11.78
N ILE A 20 9.99 -4.75 -11.79
CA ILE A 20 9.75 -5.96 -10.98
C ILE A 20 10.65 -7.11 -11.45
N LEU A 21 10.84 -7.30 -12.76
CA LEU A 21 11.74 -8.31 -13.28
C LEU A 21 13.19 -8.06 -12.85
N LEU A 22 13.61 -6.79 -12.83
CA LEU A 22 14.92 -6.39 -12.30
C LEU A 22 15.02 -6.66 -10.78
N PHE A 23 14.01 -6.25 -10.02
CA PHE A 23 13.95 -6.44 -8.56
C PHE A 23 13.95 -7.91 -8.18
N ARG A 24 13.27 -8.76 -8.96
CA ARG A 24 13.29 -10.20 -8.79
C ARG A 24 14.69 -10.78 -8.98
N LYS A 25 15.48 -10.27 -9.93
CA LYS A 25 16.90 -10.67 -10.08
C LYS A 25 17.75 -10.25 -8.88
N LEU A 26 17.44 -9.10 -8.28
CA LEU A 26 18.11 -8.57 -7.09
C LEU A 26 17.58 -9.15 -5.77
N LYS A 27 16.58 -10.04 -5.82
CA LYS A 27 15.89 -10.61 -4.64
C LYS A 27 15.27 -9.55 -3.73
N LEU A 28 14.79 -8.45 -4.30
CA LEU A 28 14.09 -7.38 -3.59
C LEU A 28 12.57 -7.62 -3.55
N PRO A 29 11.85 -7.15 -2.52
CA PRO A 29 10.39 -7.20 -2.47
C PRO A 29 9.72 -6.51 -3.66
N GLY A 30 8.70 -7.15 -4.26
CA GLY A 30 7.99 -6.62 -5.42
C GLY A 30 7.27 -5.28 -5.16
N VAL A 31 6.78 -5.06 -3.94
CA VAL A 31 6.11 -3.82 -3.52
C VAL A 31 7.00 -2.59 -3.73
N LEU A 32 8.30 -2.70 -3.43
CA LEU A 32 9.25 -1.62 -3.68
C LEU A 32 9.38 -1.32 -5.18
N GLY A 33 9.29 -2.34 -6.02
CA GLY A 33 9.28 -2.19 -7.48
C GLY A 33 8.06 -1.45 -7.99
N PHE A 34 6.87 -1.71 -7.45
CA PHE A 34 5.65 -0.97 -7.80
C PHE A 34 5.73 0.51 -7.39
N ILE A 35 6.23 0.80 -6.18
CA ILE A 35 6.44 2.18 -5.71
C ILE A 35 7.41 2.92 -6.63
N LEU A 36 8.54 2.30 -6.98
CA LEU A 36 9.51 2.89 -7.89
C LEU A 36 8.96 3.10 -9.29
N ALA A 37 8.19 2.16 -9.83
CA ALA A 37 7.55 2.32 -11.13
C ALA A 37 6.61 3.53 -11.15
N GLY A 38 5.79 3.71 -10.11
CA GLY A 38 4.91 4.88 -9.96
C GLY A 38 5.70 6.19 -9.80
N MET A 39 6.76 6.18 -8.99
CA MET A 39 7.63 7.36 -8.83
C MET A 39 8.28 7.77 -10.15
N VAL A 40 8.81 6.80 -10.91
CA VAL A 40 9.49 7.03 -12.19
C VAL A 40 8.52 7.48 -13.28
N ALA A 41 7.35 6.84 -13.38
CA ALA A 41 6.32 7.16 -14.37
C ALA A 41 5.63 8.50 -14.11
N GLY A 42 5.54 8.92 -12.84
CA GLY A 42 4.79 10.10 -12.42
C GLY A 42 5.35 11.45 -12.90
N PRO A 43 4.57 12.53 -12.69
CA PRO A 43 4.88 13.87 -13.21
C PRO A 43 6.15 14.49 -12.63
N HIS A 44 6.60 14.01 -11.46
CA HIS A 44 7.78 14.53 -10.78
C HIS A 44 9.11 13.95 -11.29
N MET A 45 9.07 12.92 -12.15
CA MET A 45 10.25 12.27 -12.71
C MET A 45 10.23 12.33 -14.24
N LEU A 46 9.75 11.27 -14.92
CA LEU A 46 9.74 11.23 -16.39
C LEU A 46 8.56 12.00 -17.00
N GLY A 47 7.50 12.26 -16.23
CA GLY A 47 6.33 12.96 -16.74
C GLY A 47 5.60 12.21 -17.84
N TRP A 48 5.59 10.87 -17.78
CA TRP A 48 4.89 10.04 -18.77
C TRP A 48 3.43 9.78 -18.38
N VAL A 49 3.04 10.16 -17.16
CA VAL A 49 1.68 10.09 -16.64
C VAL A 49 1.30 11.50 -16.17
N ASP A 50 0.47 12.17 -16.96
CA ASP A 50 -0.01 13.53 -16.67
C ASP A 50 -1.44 13.48 -16.10
N GLU A 51 -2.26 12.52 -16.52
CA GLU A 51 -3.64 12.33 -16.05
C GLU A 51 -3.71 11.55 -14.72
N VAL A 52 -3.00 12.05 -13.70
CA VAL A 52 -2.90 11.42 -12.36
C VAL A 52 -4.27 11.10 -11.75
N LYS A 53 -5.28 11.94 -12.01
CA LYS A 53 -6.63 11.73 -11.48
C LYS A 53 -7.28 10.47 -12.05
N GLN A 54 -7.20 10.27 -13.37
CA GLN A 54 -7.84 9.12 -14.03
C GLN A 54 -7.13 7.81 -13.68
N VAL A 55 -5.80 7.84 -13.60
CA VAL A 55 -5.00 6.69 -13.15
C VAL A 55 -5.31 6.33 -11.69
N ASN A 56 -5.55 7.33 -10.83
CA ASN A 56 -5.92 7.11 -9.43
C ASN A 56 -7.31 6.46 -9.31
N GLU A 57 -8.31 6.93 -10.06
CA GLU A 57 -9.64 6.30 -10.10
C GLU A 57 -9.54 4.82 -10.52
N LEU A 58 -8.73 4.51 -11.54
CA LEU A 58 -8.46 3.12 -11.94
C LEU A 58 -7.76 2.30 -10.85
N ALA A 59 -6.80 2.89 -10.14
CA ALA A 59 -6.08 2.23 -9.05
C ALA A 59 -7.00 1.91 -7.87
N GLU A 60 -7.94 2.80 -7.55
CA GLU A 60 -8.95 2.56 -6.52
C GLU A 60 -9.82 1.35 -6.86
N PHE A 61 -10.33 1.27 -8.10
CA PHE A 61 -11.04 0.07 -8.58
C PHE A 61 -10.16 -1.18 -8.53
N GLY A 62 -8.89 -1.08 -8.93
CA GLY A 62 -7.92 -2.18 -8.85
C GLY A 62 -7.72 -2.70 -7.42
N MET A 63 -7.59 -1.80 -6.44
CA MET A 63 -7.48 -2.17 -5.03
C MET A 63 -8.78 -2.83 -4.52
N VAL A 64 -9.95 -2.33 -4.92
CA VAL A 64 -11.23 -2.95 -4.56
C VAL A 64 -11.33 -4.37 -5.11
N PHE A 65 -10.96 -4.59 -6.38
CA PHE A 65 -10.94 -5.94 -6.97
C PHE A 65 -9.92 -6.86 -6.30
N LEU A 66 -8.74 -6.34 -5.94
CA LEU A 66 -7.72 -7.10 -5.22
C LEU A 66 -8.25 -7.56 -3.86
N LEU A 67 -8.82 -6.64 -3.07
CA LEU A 67 -9.40 -6.96 -1.76
C LEU A 67 -10.60 -7.91 -1.89
N PHE A 68 -11.38 -7.81 -2.96
CA PHE A 68 -12.46 -8.74 -3.25
C PHE A 68 -11.95 -10.15 -3.55
N VAL A 69 -10.92 -10.28 -4.40
CA VAL A 69 -10.30 -11.57 -4.72
C VAL A 69 -9.66 -12.20 -3.47
N ILE A 70 -8.97 -11.40 -2.66
CA ILE A 70 -8.44 -11.84 -1.36
C ILE A 70 -9.59 -12.35 -0.48
N GLY A 71 -10.70 -11.61 -0.41
CA GLY A 71 -11.90 -12.00 0.34
C GLY A 71 -12.54 -13.30 -0.15
N MET A 72 -12.62 -13.53 -1.46
CA MET A 72 -13.13 -14.78 -2.04
C MET A 72 -12.26 -16.00 -1.71
N GLY A 73 -10.97 -15.78 -1.39
CA GLY A 73 -10.05 -16.85 -1.00
C GLY A 73 -10.32 -17.44 0.38
N PHE A 74 -11.13 -16.78 1.22
CA PHE A 74 -11.42 -17.23 2.58
C PHE A 74 -12.83 -17.80 2.71
N SER A 75 -12.96 -18.97 3.33
CA SER A 75 -14.26 -19.47 3.78
C SER A 75 -14.70 -18.79 5.09
N LEU A 76 -16.01 -18.64 5.30
CA LEU A 76 -16.55 -18.11 6.57
C LEU A 76 -16.10 -18.93 7.79
N LYS A 77 -15.86 -20.24 7.60
CA LYS A 77 -15.37 -21.15 8.64
C LYS A 77 -13.93 -20.87 9.01
N GLU A 78 -13.05 -20.64 8.03
CA GLU A 78 -11.67 -20.21 8.27
C GLU A 78 -11.63 -18.87 8.97
N LEU A 79 -12.42 -17.88 8.50
CA LEU A 79 -12.48 -16.56 9.10
C LEU A 79 -12.93 -16.61 10.58
N SER A 80 -13.95 -17.42 10.89
CA SER A 80 -14.40 -17.63 12.27
C SER A 80 -13.34 -18.32 13.14
N SER A 81 -12.59 -19.28 12.59
CA SER A 81 -11.55 -20.00 13.33
C SER A 81 -10.36 -19.12 13.73
N ILE A 82 -10.02 -18.11 12.92
CA ILE A 82 -8.95 -17.15 13.22
C ILE A 82 -9.48 -15.88 13.90
N GLY A 83 -10.80 -15.67 13.92
CA GLY A 83 -11.43 -14.41 14.32
C GLY A 83 -11.08 -13.96 15.74
N PHE A 84 -11.05 -14.89 16.71
CA PHE A 84 -10.64 -14.56 18.08
C PHE A 84 -9.18 -14.12 18.16
N THR A 85 -8.28 -14.83 17.47
CA THR A 85 -6.85 -14.48 17.42
C THR A 85 -6.61 -13.16 16.71
N VAL A 86 -7.31 -12.89 15.61
CA VAL A 86 -7.22 -11.62 14.88
C VAL A 86 -7.79 -10.48 15.71
N PHE A 87 -8.92 -10.68 16.39
CA PHE A 87 -9.55 -9.64 17.20
C PHE A 87 -8.70 -9.30 18.44
N VAL A 88 -8.33 -10.29 19.24
CA VAL A 88 -7.56 -10.07 20.47
C VAL A 88 -6.11 -9.74 20.15
N GLY A 89 -5.46 -10.55 19.32
CA GLY A 89 -4.06 -10.36 18.95
C GLY A 89 -3.84 -9.10 18.12
N GLY A 90 -4.72 -8.83 17.14
CA GLY A 90 -4.66 -7.61 16.33
C GLY A 90 -4.95 -6.35 17.13
N SER A 91 -5.97 -6.35 17.99
CA SER A 91 -6.24 -5.18 18.85
C SER A 91 -5.10 -4.92 19.82
N LEU A 92 -4.55 -5.98 20.44
CA LEU A 92 -3.42 -5.85 21.36
C LEU A 92 -2.17 -5.34 20.62
N GLN A 93 -1.86 -5.90 19.44
CA GLN A 93 -0.78 -5.43 18.58
C GLN A 93 -0.98 -3.96 18.20
N ALA A 94 -2.19 -3.57 17.83
CA ALA A 94 -2.47 -2.21 17.42
C ALA A 94 -2.25 -1.21 18.55
N VAL A 95 -2.84 -1.47 19.73
CA VAL A 95 -2.68 -0.62 20.91
C VAL A 95 -1.21 -0.52 21.32
N LEU A 96 -0.48 -1.63 21.36
CA LEU A 96 0.94 -1.63 21.70
C LEU A 96 1.78 -0.87 20.68
N THR A 97 1.52 -1.05 19.38
CA THR A 97 2.26 -0.36 18.32
C THR A 97 2.00 1.14 18.35
N ILE A 98 0.75 1.56 18.54
CA ILE A 98 0.39 2.97 18.70
C ILE A 98 1.09 3.55 19.93
N ALA A 99 1.03 2.88 21.08
CA ALA A 99 1.62 3.36 22.33
C ALA A 99 3.14 3.50 22.24
N LEU A 100 3.83 2.48 21.71
CA LEU A 100 5.28 2.48 21.55
C LEU A 100 5.74 3.55 20.55
N THR A 101 5.06 3.67 19.41
CA THR A 101 5.39 4.68 18.39
C THR A 101 5.13 6.09 18.90
N THR A 102 4.00 6.33 19.57
CA THR A 102 3.67 7.63 20.19
C THR A 102 4.70 7.99 21.26
N GLY A 103 5.08 7.03 22.12
CA GLY A 103 6.11 7.23 23.13
C GLY A 103 7.46 7.58 22.50
N ALA A 104 7.87 6.88 21.46
CA ALA A 104 9.11 7.18 20.74
C ALA A 104 9.08 8.58 20.10
N CYS A 105 8.01 8.93 19.36
CA CYS A 105 7.89 10.22 18.69
C CYS A 105 7.86 11.41 19.66
N THR A 106 7.20 11.26 20.82
CA THR A 106 7.20 12.31 21.85
C THR A 106 8.58 12.51 22.48
N LEU A 107 9.35 11.43 22.67
CA LEU A 107 10.75 11.52 23.12
C LEU A 107 11.67 12.25 22.12
N PHE A 108 11.37 12.16 20.82
CA PHE A 108 12.06 12.93 19.78
C PHE A 108 11.54 14.37 19.62
N GLY A 109 10.69 14.84 20.53
CA GLY A 109 10.20 16.23 20.56
C GLY A 109 8.99 16.50 19.67
N MET A 110 8.33 15.46 19.15
CA MET A 110 7.12 15.62 18.34
C MET A 110 5.91 15.99 19.22
N PRO A 111 5.06 16.95 18.83
CA PRO A 111 3.83 17.28 19.55
C PRO A 111 2.91 16.07 19.75
N TRP A 112 2.26 15.97 20.91
CA TRP A 112 1.39 14.84 21.27
C TRP A 112 0.38 14.44 20.18
N PRO A 113 -0.39 15.37 19.57
CA PRO A 113 -1.36 15.00 18.53
C PRO A 113 -0.69 14.37 17.29
N SER A 114 0.46 14.90 16.87
CA SER A 114 1.21 14.41 15.72
C SER A 114 1.87 13.05 16.00
N ALA A 115 2.37 12.84 17.23
CA ALA A 115 2.93 11.56 17.65
C ALA A 115 1.87 10.45 17.70
N VAL A 116 0.68 10.75 18.22
CA VAL A 116 -0.45 9.82 18.21
C VAL A 116 -0.86 9.49 16.79
N PHE A 117 -0.98 10.50 15.92
CA PHE A 117 -1.27 10.30 14.50
C PHE A 117 -0.22 9.39 13.84
N MET A 118 1.07 9.59 14.12
CA MET A 118 2.15 8.73 13.63
C MET A 118 1.98 7.28 14.13
N GLY A 119 1.58 7.09 15.40
CA GLY A 119 1.27 5.78 15.96
C GLY A 119 0.14 5.06 15.21
N PHE A 120 -0.91 5.79 14.82
CA PHE A 120 -1.98 5.27 13.97
C PHE A 120 -1.53 4.93 12.55
N LEU A 121 -0.58 5.67 11.97
CA LEU A 121 -0.04 5.33 10.66
C LEU A 121 0.81 4.06 10.70
N VAL A 122 1.68 3.94 11.71
CA VAL A 122 2.62 2.81 11.83
C VAL A 122 1.92 1.50 12.21
N THR A 123 0.81 1.56 12.93
CA THR A 123 0.08 0.33 13.31
C THR A 123 -0.60 -0.39 12.15
N LEU A 124 -0.77 0.26 10.99
CA LEU A 124 -1.42 -0.35 9.83
C LEU A 124 -0.48 -1.39 9.18
N SER A 125 -0.91 -2.66 9.18
CA SER A 125 -0.23 -3.71 8.44
C SER A 125 -0.84 -3.81 7.04
N SER A 126 -0.07 -3.48 6.00
CA SER A 126 -0.50 -3.70 4.62
C SER A 126 -0.22 -5.17 4.26
N THR A 127 -1.21 -6.03 4.46
CA THR A 127 -1.15 -7.46 4.08
C THR A 127 -1.60 -7.70 2.63
N ALA A 128 -1.42 -6.71 1.75
CA ALA A 128 -1.67 -6.84 0.31
C ALA A 128 -0.47 -7.46 -0.42
#